data_AF-A0A831UQU9-F1
#
_entry.id   AF-A0A831UQU9-F1
#
_cell.length_a   1.000
_cell.length_b   1.000
_cell.length_c   1.000
_cell.angle_alpha   90.00
_cell.angle_beta   90.00
_cell.angle_gamma   90.00
#
_symmetry.space_group_name_H-M   'P 1'
#
loop_
_entity.id
_entity.type
_entity.pdbx_description
1 polymer ?
#
loop_
_entity_poly.entity_id
_entity_poly.type
_entity_poly.pdbx_seq_one_letter_code
_entity_poly.pdbx_strand_id
1 'polypeptide(L)'
;MAKRPSIQREYQRQLMLRWITTFTQWMISVGAILFLLGFAYLMYAVFLAGLDQSQSFSAADQARIQGNLSLAGRITLLGAGLVVIGVAWNYLEEALVGVVLLLLAVFFYWGLPFLMGQLGALPTPGSLRAFALEQLRLLVWVLFPPGLVLTVFVGIAQGIRRLKYGASLDQTLKLGSNVGKQQVPQKFLGKCWQLPYCRDYVRQRCPIYHARRTCWREGVGCMCEEKNIAMALQNVRISDNPEANARYIPHNTTLTKWELRQRCAECVIYNEHQRQKYQLVAPLTVGLVVGIAYFFREPLRGQVFELLGLLDRLLAQFTLMPSEAREGVLKAAAQANETAAWVLYISLTIVVLSYSLRLVETVIFKWKL
;
A
#
# COMPACT_ATOMS: atom_id res chain seq x y z
N MET A 1 36.25 23.16 15.12
CA MET A 1 36.02 21.70 15.03
C MET A 1 34.57 21.41 15.41
N ALA A 2 33.70 21.09 14.45
CA ALA A 2 32.30 20.75 14.74
C ALA A 2 32.23 19.33 15.34
N LYS A 3 31.61 19.18 16.52
CA LYS A 3 31.35 17.88 17.17
C LYS A 3 30.57 17.00 16.19
N ARG A 4 31.16 15.87 15.74
CA ARG A 4 30.43 14.87 14.97
C ARG A 4 29.21 14.41 15.78
N PRO A 5 28.00 14.43 15.22
CA PRO A 5 26.82 13.92 15.91
C PRO A 5 27.05 12.45 16.28
N SER A 6 26.58 12.04 17.46
CA SER A 6 26.64 10.63 17.84
C SER A 6 25.82 9.80 16.85
N ILE A 7 26.35 8.66 16.43
CA ILE A 7 25.72 7.71 15.48
C ILE A 7 24.25 7.42 15.87
N GLN A 8 23.96 7.42 17.17
CA GLN A 8 22.62 7.24 17.72
C GLN A 8 21.63 8.36 17.34
N ARG A 9 22.06 9.63 17.28
CA ARG A 9 21.21 10.75 16.85
C ARG A 9 20.93 10.71 15.35
N GLU A 10 21.93 10.31 14.55
CA GLU A 10 21.78 10.11 13.10
C GLU A 10 20.75 9.01 12.82
N TYR A 11 20.85 7.89 13.53
CA TYR A 11 19.92 6.76 13.43
C TYR A 11 18.50 7.14 13.85
N GLN A 12 18.32 7.83 14.99
CA GLN A 12 17.01 8.30 15.43
C GLN A 12 16.38 9.29 14.44
N ARG A 13 17.18 10.19 13.84
CA ARG A 13 16.71 11.11 12.80
C ARG A 13 16.26 10.37 11.54
N GLN A 14 17.03 9.39 11.07
CA GLN A 14 16.65 8.57 9.91
C GLN A 14 15.39 7.75 10.18
N LEU A 15 15.23 7.21 11.39
CA LEU A 15 14.04 6.47 11.78
C LEU A 15 12.81 7.39 11.80
N MET A 16 12.90 8.58 12.40
CA MET A 16 11.81 9.56 12.39
C MET A 16 11.43 10.00 10.97
N LEU A 17 12.41 10.29 10.12
CA LEU A 17 12.15 10.68 8.73
C LEU A 17 11.41 9.58 7.95
N ARG A 18 11.80 8.30 8.13
CA ARG A 18 11.11 7.16 7.51
C ARG A 18 9.68 7.00 8.02
N TRP A 19 9.44 7.23 9.30
CA TRP A 19 8.10 7.19 9.87
C TRP A 19 7.22 8.31 9.29
N ILE A 20 7.76 9.54 9.20
CA ILE A 20 7.03 10.68 8.64
C ILE A 20 6.71 10.43 7.16
N THR A 21 7.66 9.96 6.34
CA THR A 21 7.39 9.68 4.91
C THR A 21 6.36 8.56 4.74
N THR A 22 6.43 7.52 5.56
CA THR A 22 5.42 6.45 5.54
C THR A 22 4.05 7.01 5.92
N PHE A 23 3.97 7.83 6.96
CA PHE A 23 2.72 8.44 7.40
C PHE A 23 2.12 9.36 6.35
N THR A 24 2.94 10.21 5.70
CA THR A 24 2.45 11.10 4.63
C THR A 24 2.02 10.35 3.37
N GLN A 25 2.65 9.22 3.04
CA GLN A 25 2.17 8.33 1.97
C GLN A 25 0.80 7.71 2.29
N TRP A 26 0.58 7.34 3.55
CA TRP A 26 -0.74 6.92 4.03
C TRP A 26 -1.76 8.07 3.94
N MET A 27 -1.38 9.30 4.32
CA MET A 27 -2.24 10.47 4.15
C MET A 27 -2.63 10.72 2.70
N ILE A 28 -1.70 10.59 1.75
CA ILE A 28 -2.00 10.69 0.30
C ILE A 28 -3.00 9.61 -0.10
N SER A 29 -2.76 8.36 0.29
CA SER A 29 -3.60 7.22 -0.11
C SER A 29 -5.02 7.35 0.44
N VAL A 30 -5.15 7.60 1.73
CA VAL A 30 -6.46 7.79 2.40
C VAL A 30 -7.13 9.06 1.89
N GLY A 31 -6.38 10.16 1.77
CA GLY A 31 -6.88 11.43 1.25
C GLY A 31 -7.39 11.32 -0.18
N ALA A 32 -6.68 10.59 -1.05
CA ALA A 32 -7.10 10.36 -2.43
C ALA A 32 -8.41 9.57 -2.50
N ILE A 33 -8.57 8.54 -1.66
CA ILE A 33 -9.81 7.77 -1.58
C ILE A 33 -10.98 8.67 -1.15
N LEU A 34 -10.81 9.45 -0.08
CA LEU A 34 -11.84 10.37 0.41
C LEU A 34 -12.19 11.45 -0.62
N PHE A 35 -11.17 12.02 -1.27
CA PHE A 35 -11.34 13.00 -2.34
C PHE A 35 -12.13 12.42 -3.51
N LEU A 36 -11.73 11.24 -4.01
CA LEU A 36 -12.40 10.60 -5.15
C LEU A 36 -13.86 10.25 -4.83
N LEU A 37 -14.14 9.71 -3.64
CA LEU A 37 -15.51 9.37 -3.22
C LEU A 37 -16.39 10.62 -3.13
N GLY A 38 -15.93 11.66 -2.43
CA GLY A 38 -16.68 12.91 -2.29
C GLY A 38 -16.82 13.65 -3.61
N PHE A 39 -15.77 13.71 -4.41
CA PHE A 39 -15.76 14.35 -5.72
C PHE A 39 -16.71 13.64 -6.70
N ALA A 40 -16.66 12.31 -6.78
CA ALA A 40 -17.56 11.54 -7.62
C ALA A 40 -19.03 11.74 -7.22
N TYR A 41 -19.31 11.79 -5.91
CA TYR A 41 -20.66 12.07 -5.40
C TYR A 41 -21.16 13.47 -5.79
N LEU A 42 -20.31 14.50 -5.65
CA LEU A 42 -20.65 15.87 -6.04
C LEU A 42 -20.80 16.00 -7.57
N MET A 43 -19.96 15.33 -8.36
CA MET A 43 -20.10 15.26 -9.81
C MET A 43 -21.39 14.58 -10.24
N TYR A 44 -21.76 13.48 -9.57
CA TYR A 44 -23.04 12.82 -9.79
C TYR A 44 -24.22 13.77 -9.49
N ALA A 45 -24.15 14.52 -8.38
CA ALA A 45 -25.14 15.54 -8.04
C ALA A 45 -25.23 16.66 -9.08
N VAL A 46 -24.09 17.09 -9.61
CA VAL A 46 -23.99 18.20 -10.56
C VAL A 46 -24.42 17.82 -11.97
N PHE A 47 -24.16 16.59 -12.45
CA PHE A 47 -24.41 16.25 -13.86
C PHE A 47 -25.57 15.29 -14.08
N LEU A 48 -25.78 14.33 -13.18
CA LEU A 48 -26.63 13.16 -13.45
C LEU A 48 -27.91 13.13 -12.61
N ALA A 49 -27.93 13.79 -11.45
CA ALA A 49 -29.02 13.67 -10.48
C ALA A 49 -30.27 14.53 -10.80
N GLY A 50 -30.25 15.38 -11.84
CA GLY A 50 -31.43 16.15 -12.25
C GLY A 50 -32.00 17.12 -11.19
N LEU A 51 -31.14 17.65 -10.31
CA LEU A 51 -31.53 18.42 -9.12
C LEU A 51 -32.06 19.85 -9.39
N ASP A 52 -32.23 20.24 -10.65
CA ASP A 52 -32.75 21.55 -11.03
C ASP A 52 -34.25 21.68 -10.72
N GLN A 53 -34.99 20.57 -10.68
CA GLN A 53 -36.41 20.53 -10.26
C GLN A 53 -36.59 20.41 -8.76
N SER A 54 -35.56 20.75 -7.96
CA SER A 54 -35.55 20.51 -6.51
C SER A 54 -36.69 21.17 -5.74
N GLN A 55 -37.36 22.17 -6.32
CA GLN A 55 -38.57 22.79 -5.78
C GLN A 55 -39.78 21.84 -5.70
N SER A 56 -39.78 20.73 -6.45
CA SER A 56 -40.83 19.70 -6.41
C SER A 56 -40.66 18.67 -5.27
N PHE A 57 -39.50 18.64 -4.62
CA PHE A 57 -39.24 17.71 -3.52
C PHE A 57 -39.86 18.20 -2.20
N SER A 58 -40.18 17.26 -1.32
CA SER A 58 -40.61 17.57 0.05
C SER A 58 -39.52 18.34 0.80
N ALA A 59 -39.90 19.24 1.72
CA ALA A 59 -38.94 20.02 2.52
C ALA A 59 -37.98 19.11 3.33
N ALA A 60 -38.45 17.93 3.75
CA ALA A 60 -37.63 16.94 4.45
C ALA A 60 -36.57 16.29 3.54
N ASP A 61 -36.93 15.99 2.28
CA ASP A 61 -35.99 15.44 1.30
C ASP A 61 -34.95 16.49 0.87
N GLN A 62 -35.36 17.75 0.71
CA GLN A 62 -34.43 18.85 0.41
C GLN A 62 -33.37 19.01 1.52
N ALA A 63 -33.79 19.03 2.78
CA ALA A 63 -32.88 19.16 3.93
C ALA A 63 -31.91 17.97 4.02
N ARG A 64 -32.39 16.74 3.77
CA ARG A 64 -31.54 15.53 3.74
C ARG A 64 -30.50 15.63 2.63
N ILE A 65 -30.91 15.95 1.41
CA ILE A 65 -30.01 16.04 0.26
C ILE A 65 -28.97 17.13 0.48
N GLN A 66 -29.37 18.30 0.97
CA GLN A 66 -28.44 19.38 1.30
C GLN A 66 -27.44 18.95 2.38
N GLY A 67 -27.90 18.25 3.43
CA GLY A 67 -27.04 17.66 4.46
C GLY A 67 -25.99 16.72 3.86
N ASN A 68 -26.40 15.80 2.98
CA ASN A 68 -25.49 14.87 2.31
C ASN A 68 -24.49 15.59 1.40
N LEU A 69 -24.92 16.61 0.64
CA LEU A 69 -24.03 17.42 -0.19
C LEU A 69 -23.01 18.18 0.66
N SER A 70 -23.42 18.70 1.82
CA SER A 70 -22.52 19.37 2.75
C SER A 70 -21.47 18.41 3.34
N LEU A 71 -21.88 17.19 3.66
CA LEU A 71 -20.99 16.14 4.17
C LEU A 71 -20.00 15.70 3.08
N ALA A 72 -20.47 15.49 1.85
CA ALA A 72 -19.61 15.16 0.71
C ALA A 72 -18.62 16.30 0.41
N GLY A 73 -19.06 17.55 0.48
CA GLY A 73 -18.19 18.73 0.38
C GLY A 73 -17.07 18.70 1.43
N ARG A 74 -17.41 18.49 2.70
CA ARG A 74 -16.44 18.39 3.79
C ARG A 74 -15.47 17.23 3.60
N ILE A 75 -15.95 16.05 3.21
CA ILE A 75 -15.09 14.87 2.93
C ILE A 75 -14.13 15.17 1.77
N THR A 76 -14.62 15.81 0.71
CA THR A 76 -13.80 16.19 -0.45
C THR A 76 -12.70 17.18 -0.04
N LEU A 77 -13.04 18.19 0.77
CA LEU A 77 -12.08 19.16 1.30
C LEU A 77 -11.04 18.51 2.22
N LEU A 78 -11.47 17.62 3.11
CA LEU A 78 -10.57 16.86 3.98
C LEU A 78 -9.63 15.96 3.17
N GLY A 79 -10.17 15.24 2.19
CA GLY A 79 -9.39 14.39 1.28
C GLY A 79 -8.36 15.19 0.49
N ALA A 80 -8.78 16.30 -0.11
CA ALA A 80 -7.89 17.22 -0.81
C ALA A 80 -6.79 17.76 0.13
N GLY A 81 -7.15 18.15 1.36
CA GLY A 81 -6.20 18.66 2.34
C GLY A 81 -5.13 17.64 2.72
N LEU A 82 -5.54 16.39 2.96
CA LEU A 82 -4.61 15.29 3.26
C LEU A 82 -3.66 14.99 2.09
N VAL A 83 -4.19 14.98 0.85
CA VAL A 83 -3.37 14.81 -0.36
C VAL A 83 -2.38 15.96 -0.50
N VAL A 84 -2.83 17.19 -0.37
CA VAL A 84 -1.98 18.38 -0.50
C VAL A 84 -0.87 18.39 0.54
N ILE A 85 -1.17 18.11 1.82
CA ILE A 85 -0.16 18.04 2.88
C ILE A 85 0.83 16.91 2.60
N GLY A 86 0.33 15.73 2.22
CA GLY A 86 1.18 14.58 1.96
C GLY A 86 2.08 14.76 0.74
N VAL A 87 1.54 15.29 -0.35
CA VAL A 87 2.29 15.60 -1.57
C VAL A 87 3.27 16.74 -1.32
N ALA A 88 2.84 17.83 -0.66
CA ALA A 88 3.73 18.92 -0.29
C ALA A 88 4.93 18.39 0.50
N TRP A 89 4.72 17.56 1.51
CA TRP A 89 5.82 17.01 2.31
C TRP A 89 6.76 16.08 1.53
N ASN A 90 6.22 15.14 0.75
CA ASN A 90 7.06 14.17 0.01
C ASN A 90 7.82 14.83 -1.15
N TYR A 91 7.29 15.91 -1.71
CA TYR A 91 7.81 16.58 -2.89
C TYR A 91 8.13 18.06 -2.63
N LEU A 92 8.57 18.37 -1.41
CA LEU A 92 9.03 19.71 -0.99
C LEU A 92 10.13 20.26 -1.90
N GLU A 93 10.86 19.38 -2.60
CA GLU A 93 11.93 19.73 -3.53
C GLU A 93 11.50 19.72 -4.99
N GLU A 94 10.21 19.67 -5.33
CA GLU A 94 9.72 19.72 -6.70
C GLU A 94 8.77 20.91 -6.91
N ALA A 95 9.23 21.95 -7.60
CA ALA A 95 8.42 23.13 -7.89
C ALA A 95 7.19 22.83 -8.78
N LEU A 96 7.25 21.75 -9.59
CA LEU A 96 6.18 21.34 -10.49
C LEU A 96 4.89 21.01 -9.73
N VAL A 97 5.01 20.46 -8.52
CA VAL A 97 3.87 20.15 -7.65
C VAL A 97 3.06 21.41 -7.33
N GLY A 98 3.73 22.51 -7.00
CA GLY A 98 3.06 23.78 -6.71
C GLY A 98 2.27 24.30 -7.91
N VAL A 99 2.85 24.22 -9.11
CA VAL A 99 2.20 24.65 -10.36
C VAL A 99 0.94 23.82 -10.64
N VAL A 100 1.02 22.51 -10.47
CA VAL A 100 -0.14 21.60 -10.66
C VAL A 100 -1.28 21.96 -9.70
N LEU A 101 -0.97 22.24 -8.42
CA LEU A 101 -1.99 22.65 -7.44
C LEU A 101 -2.68 23.97 -7.83
N LEU A 102 -1.92 24.94 -8.33
CA LEU A 102 -2.47 26.21 -8.81
C LEU A 102 -3.38 26.03 -10.04
N LEU A 103 -2.96 25.20 -11.00
CA LEU A 103 -3.77 24.88 -12.17
C LEU A 103 -5.08 24.18 -11.79
N LEU A 104 -5.04 23.26 -10.83
CA LEU A 104 -6.24 22.61 -10.31
C LEU A 104 -7.16 23.60 -9.58
N ALA A 105 -6.61 24.54 -8.80
CA ALA A 105 -7.41 25.58 -8.15
C ALA A 105 -8.14 26.46 -9.19
N VAL A 106 -7.43 26.91 -10.22
CA VAL A 106 -8.00 27.67 -11.35
C VAL A 106 -9.09 26.87 -12.06
N PHE A 107 -8.84 25.57 -12.28
CA PHE A 107 -9.81 24.69 -12.91
C PHE A 107 -11.11 24.57 -12.10
N PHE A 108 -11.04 24.35 -10.78
CA PHE A 108 -12.25 24.21 -9.97
C PHE A 108 -13.03 25.52 -9.79
N TYR A 109 -12.33 26.66 -9.75
CA TYR A 109 -12.99 27.96 -9.58
C TYR A 109 -13.65 28.45 -10.88
N TRP A 110 -12.90 28.47 -11.98
CA TRP A 110 -13.33 29.05 -13.25
C TRP A 110 -13.58 28.00 -14.33
N GLY A 111 -12.70 26.99 -14.43
CA GLY A 111 -12.78 25.97 -15.48
C GLY A 111 -14.07 25.15 -15.43
N LEU A 112 -14.46 24.68 -14.25
CA LEU A 112 -15.63 23.82 -14.08
C LEU A 112 -16.95 24.57 -14.39
N PRO A 113 -17.22 25.78 -13.83
CA PRO A 113 -18.40 26.55 -14.22
C PRO A 113 -18.42 26.91 -15.71
N PHE A 114 -17.26 27.23 -16.29
CA PHE A 114 -17.15 27.52 -17.72
C PHE A 114 -17.55 26.32 -18.58
N LEU A 115 -17.02 25.12 -18.27
CA LEU A 115 -17.39 23.88 -18.97
C LEU A 115 -18.88 23.58 -18.84
N MET A 116 -19.48 23.78 -17.66
CA MET A 116 -20.92 23.62 -17.48
C MET A 116 -21.73 24.61 -18.31
N GLY A 117 -21.27 25.85 -18.47
CA GLY A 117 -21.88 26.85 -19.34
C GLY A 117 -21.88 26.42 -20.81
N GLN A 118 -20.77 25.85 -21.29
CA GLN A 118 -20.68 25.34 -22.67
C GLN A 118 -21.63 24.16 -22.93
N LEU A 119 -21.95 23.37 -21.90
CA LEU A 119 -22.87 22.24 -21.99
C LEU A 119 -24.35 22.65 -21.78
N GLY A 120 -24.65 23.95 -21.62
CA GLY A 120 -26.01 24.42 -21.29
C GLY A 120 -26.50 23.94 -19.93
N ALA A 121 -25.59 23.53 -19.06
CA ALA A 121 -25.84 22.82 -17.81
C ALA A 121 -25.65 23.72 -16.57
N LEU A 122 -25.73 25.05 -16.75
CA LEU A 122 -25.59 26.02 -15.66
C LEU A 122 -26.74 25.88 -14.66
N PRO A 123 -26.46 25.73 -13.36
CA PRO A 123 -27.48 25.55 -12.36
C PRO A 123 -28.28 26.84 -12.16
N THR A 124 -29.58 26.71 -11.89
CA THR A 124 -30.42 27.83 -11.47
C THR A 124 -30.03 28.31 -10.07
N PRO A 125 -30.01 29.62 -9.80
CA PRO A 125 -29.65 30.15 -8.49
C PRO A 125 -30.64 29.65 -7.43
N GLY A 126 -30.12 29.20 -6.28
CA GLY A 126 -30.92 28.65 -5.18
C GLY A 126 -31.27 27.16 -5.31
N SER A 127 -30.86 26.48 -6.38
CA SER A 127 -31.05 25.03 -6.53
C SER A 127 -30.04 24.21 -5.70
N LEU A 128 -30.39 22.96 -5.39
CA LEU A 128 -29.45 21.99 -4.80
C LEU A 128 -28.24 21.72 -5.69
N ARG A 129 -28.38 21.86 -7.01
CA ARG A 129 -27.29 21.76 -7.99
C ARG A 129 -26.29 22.90 -7.85
N ALA A 130 -26.78 24.14 -7.67
CA ALA A 130 -25.93 25.29 -7.40
C ALA A 130 -25.15 25.12 -6.08
N PHE A 131 -25.81 24.57 -5.04
CA PHE A 131 -25.14 24.25 -3.78
C PHE A 131 -24.01 23.22 -3.96
N ALA A 132 -24.23 22.16 -4.73
CA ALA A 132 -23.20 21.16 -5.03
C ALA A 132 -22.00 21.74 -5.79
N LEU A 133 -22.24 22.63 -6.77
CA LEU A 133 -21.18 23.33 -7.49
C LEU A 133 -20.38 24.24 -6.57
N GLU A 134 -21.03 24.91 -5.62
CA GLU A 134 -20.35 25.76 -4.64
C GLU A 134 -19.43 24.94 -3.71
N GLN A 135 -19.86 23.75 -3.27
CA GLN A 135 -19.00 22.85 -2.49
C GLN A 135 -17.71 22.47 -3.23
N LEU A 136 -17.77 22.32 -4.56
CA LEU A 136 -16.58 22.03 -5.37
C LEU A 136 -15.67 23.25 -5.51
N ARG A 137 -16.23 24.46 -5.60
CA ARG A 137 -15.44 25.71 -5.64
C ARG A 137 -14.65 25.94 -4.35
N LEU A 138 -15.15 25.47 -3.21
CA LEU A 138 -14.42 25.55 -1.94
C LEU A 138 -13.05 24.84 -1.98
N LEU A 139 -12.81 23.91 -2.92
CA LEU A 139 -11.50 23.27 -3.10
C LEU A 139 -10.37 24.27 -3.36
N VAL A 140 -10.70 25.44 -3.91
CA VAL A 140 -9.74 26.52 -4.15
C VAL A 140 -9.01 26.92 -2.87
N TRP A 141 -9.72 26.97 -1.74
CA TRP A 141 -9.14 27.36 -0.45
C TRP A 141 -8.09 26.38 0.07
N VAL A 142 -8.18 25.11 -0.36
CA VAL A 142 -7.23 24.06 0.03
C VAL A 142 -6.06 23.97 -0.94
N LEU A 143 -6.30 24.19 -2.24
CA LEU A 143 -5.30 24.02 -3.30
C LEU A 143 -4.44 25.27 -3.51
N PHE A 144 -5.04 26.46 -3.47
CA PHE A 144 -4.38 27.70 -3.87
C PHE A 144 -3.26 28.15 -2.91
N PRO A 145 -3.48 28.28 -1.59
CA PRO A 145 -2.42 28.75 -0.68
C PRO A 145 -1.14 27.88 -0.69
N PRO A 146 -1.22 26.54 -0.55
CA PRO A 146 -0.02 25.71 -0.58
C PRO A 146 0.60 25.63 -1.97
N GLY A 147 -0.21 25.68 -3.04
CA GLY A 147 0.30 25.78 -4.42
C GLY A 147 1.14 27.04 -4.63
N LEU A 148 0.67 28.19 -4.15
CA LEU A 148 1.39 29.46 -4.22
C LEU A 148 2.71 29.40 -3.42
N VAL A 149 2.64 28.92 -2.17
CA VAL A 149 3.81 28.80 -1.30
C VAL A 149 4.87 27.88 -1.92
N LEU A 150 4.50 26.69 -2.36
CA LEU A 150 5.45 25.76 -2.97
C LEU A 150 6.07 26.34 -4.25
N THR A 151 5.26 26.90 -5.15
CA THR A 151 5.77 27.43 -6.43
C THR A 151 6.75 28.57 -6.21
N VAL A 152 6.42 29.52 -5.34
CA VAL A 152 7.26 30.69 -5.08
C VAL A 152 8.52 30.31 -4.29
N PHE A 153 8.38 29.68 -3.12
CA PHE A 153 9.52 29.43 -2.23
C PHE A 153 10.44 28.34 -2.75
N VAL A 154 9.88 27.22 -3.25
CA VAL A 154 10.70 26.11 -3.79
C VAL A 154 11.27 26.49 -5.14
N GLY A 155 10.50 27.17 -6.01
CA GLY A 155 10.98 27.65 -7.30
C GLY A 155 12.19 28.59 -7.16
N ILE A 156 12.13 29.55 -6.22
CA ILE A 156 13.25 30.45 -5.92
C ILE A 156 14.45 29.66 -5.35
N ALA A 157 14.23 28.75 -4.40
CA ALA A 157 15.30 27.96 -3.79
C ALA A 157 16.02 27.06 -4.81
N GLN A 158 15.28 26.42 -5.72
CA GLN A 158 15.84 25.60 -6.80
C GLN A 158 16.58 26.44 -7.82
N GLY A 159 16.06 27.62 -8.19
CA GLY A 159 16.76 28.57 -9.05
C GLY A 159 18.14 28.91 -8.49
N ILE A 160 18.21 29.22 -7.19
CA ILE A 160 19.47 29.51 -6.49
C ILE A 160 20.39 28.27 -6.43
N ARG A 161 19.87 27.07 -6.14
CA ARG A 161 20.67 25.83 -6.08
C ARG A 161 21.23 25.44 -7.45
N ARG A 162 20.44 25.55 -8.52
CA ARG A 162 20.88 25.26 -9.90
C ARG A 162 21.94 26.24 -10.39
N LEU A 163 21.84 27.52 -9.99
CA LEU A 163 22.88 28.51 -10.24
C LEU A 163 24.18 28.22 -9.46
N LYS A 164 24.11 27.56 -8.31
CA LYS A 164 25.27 27.31 -7.43
C LYS A 164 25.98 25.96 -7.65
N TYR A 165 25.26 24.87 -7.98
CA TYR A 165 25.81 23.52 -7.80
C TYR A 165 25.85 22.62 -9.04
N GLY A 166 25.23 22.97 -10.18
CA GLY A 166 25.24 22.11 -11.38
C GLY A 166 24.55 20.73 -11.18
N ALA A 167 24.30 19.99 -12.27
CA ALA A 167 23.26 18.95 -12.34
C ALA A 167 23.69 17.48 -12.09
N SER A 168 24.81 17.18 -11.42
CA SER A 168 25.50 15.88 -11.62
C SER A 168 25.71 14.94 -10.41
N LEU A 169 24.74 14.73 -9.50
CA LEU A 169 25.01 14.01 -8.23
C LEU A 169 24.17 12.78 -7.83
N ASP A 170 23.20 12.30 -8.61
CA ASP A 170 22.23 11.28 -8.11
C ASP A 170 22.51 9.79 -8.41
N GLN A 171 23.67 9.42 -8.97
CA GLN A 171 23.83 8.08 -9.57
C GLN A 171 24.61 7.00 -8.77
N THR A 172 25.00 7.22 -7.52
CA THR A 172 25.81 6.22 -6.79
C THR A 172 25.16 5.79 -5.48
N LEU A 173 24.77 4.50 -5.38
CA LEU A 173 24.73 3.63 -4.18
C LEU A 173 23.50 2.69 -4.12
N LYS A 174 23.62 1.47 -4.69
CA LYS A 174 22.90 0.26 -4.21
C LYS A 174 23.83 -0.96 -4.27
N LEU A 175 24.10 -1.61 -3.14
CA LEU A 175 24.89 -2.85 -3.03
C LEU A 175 23.98 -4.10 -3.09
N GLY A 176 24.43 -5.15 -3.77
CA GLY A 176 23.99 -6.54 -3.50
C GLY A 176 23.03 -7.23 -4.49
N SER A 177 22.68 -6.63 -5.63
CA SER A 177 21.72 -7.24 -6.57
C SER A 177 22.25 -8.42 -7.39
N ASN A 178 23.55 -8.76 -7.32
CA ASN A 178 24.24 -9.58 -8.32
C ASN A 178 24.96 -10.82 -7.74
N VAL A 179 24.25 -11.74 -7.07
CA VAL A 179 24.82 -13.04 -6.64
C VAL A 179 24.32 -14.17 -7.55
N GLY A 180 25.22 -14.82 -8.30
CA GLY A 180 24.90 -15.90 -9.23
C GLY A 180 24.50 -17.23 -8.56
N LYS A 181 23.57 -17.97 -9.19
CA LYS A 181 23.00 -19.25 -8.72
C LYS A 181 23.76 -20.45 -9.30
N GLN A 182 24.01 -21.50 -8.48
CA GLN A 182 24.59 -22.77 -8.93
C GLN A 182 23.49 -23.80 -9.24
N GLN A 183 23.65 -24.59 -10.31
CA GLN A 183 22.72 -25.69 -10.65
C GLN A 183 23.03 -26.92 -9.78
N VAL A 184 22.22 -27.15 -8.74
CA VAL A 184 22.26 -28.34 -7.89
C VAL A 184 20.86 -28.93 -7.75
N PRO A 185 20.70 -30.27 -7.61
CA PRO A 185 19.40 -30.91 -7.41
C PRO A 185 18.75 -30.39 -6.13
N GLN A 186 17.72 -29.57 -6.31
CA GLN A 186 17.02 -28.90 -5.21
C GLN A 186 16.16 -29.92 -4.46
N LYS A 187 16.39 -30.05 -3.15
CA LYS A 187 15.45 -30.76 -2.26
C LYS A 187 14.52 -29.74 -1.60
N PHE A 188 13.22 -30.03 -1.63
CA PHE A 188 12.20 -29.19 -0.99
C PHE A 188 12.45 -29.12 0.52
N LEU A 189 12.60 -27.90 1.07
CA LEU A 189 13.01 -27.63 2.45
C LEU A 189 14.29 -28.36 2.86
N GLY A 190 15.24 -28.43 1.91
CA GLY A 190 16.52 -29.09 2.09
C GLY A 190 17.45 -28.40 3.10
N LYS A 191 18.62 -28.97 3.32
CA LYS A 191 19.69 -28.34 4.11
C LYS A 191 20.35 -27.22 3.30
N CYS A 192 21.10 -26.33 3.94
CA CYS A 192 21.64 -25.13 3.25
C CYS A 192 22.57 -25.45 2.07
N TRP A 193 23.24 -26.61 2.08
CA TRP A 193 24.06 -27.10 0.97
C TRP A 193 23.28 -27.75 -0.17
N GLN A 194 21.98 -28.00 0.01
CA GLN A 194 21.08 -28.52 -1.03
C GLN A 194 20.41 -27.37 -1.80
N LEU A 195 20.68 -26.12 -1.41
CA LEU A 195 20.22 -24.89 -2.05
C LEU A 195 21.26 -24.33 -3.04
N PRO A 196 20.86 -23.52 -4.04
CA PRO A 196 21.73 -23.09 -5.14
C PRO A 196 22.75 -22.01 -4.74
N TYR A 197 22.71 -21.57 -3.48
CA TYR A 197 23.53 -20.48 -2.95
C TYR A 197 24.74 -20.97 -2.15
N CYS A 198 24.81 -22.26 -1.83
CA CYS A 198 25.96 -22.84 -1.14
C CYS A 198 26.96 -23.37 -2.16
N ARG A 199 28.12 -22.72 -2.28
CA ARG A 199 29.19 -23.08 -3.23
C ARG A 199 30.04 -24.23 -2.72
N ASP A 200 30.57 -25.05 -3.62
CA ASP A 200 31.32 -26.27 -3.25
C ASP A 200 32.59 -25.99 -2.42
N TYR A 201 33.31 -24.90 -2.70
CA TYR A 201 34.47 -24.52 -1.90
C TYR A 201 34.11 -24.21 -0.43
N VAL A 202 32.90 -23.68 -0.19
CA VAL A 202 32.41 -23.43 1.17
C VAL A 202 32.07 -24.76 1.84
N ARG A 203 31.46 -25.70 1.10
CA ARG A 203 31.05 -27.02 1.65
C ARG A 203 32.24 -27.83 2.17
N GLN A 204 33.34 -27.84 1.42
CA GLN A 204 34.56 -28.57 1.79
C GLN A 204 35.07 -28.17 3.19
N ARG A 205 34.83 -26.92 3.61
CA ARG A 205 35.39 -26.31 4.82
C ARG A 205 34.34 -25.75 5.78
N CYS A 206 33.07 -26.11 5.61
CA CYS A 206 32.01 -25.59 6.48
C CYS A 206 31.83 -26.53 7.68
N PRO A 207 32.03 -26.08 8.94
CA PRO A 207 31.82 -26.91 10.12
C PRO A 207 30.36 -27.37 10.25
N ILE A 208 29.40 -26.57 9.78
CA ILE A 208 27.96 -26.89 9.80
C ILE A 208 27.63 -28.02 8.81
N TYR A 209 28.26 -28.01 7.63
CA TYR A 209 28.10 -29.07 6.63
C TYR A 209 28.58 -30.41 7.18
N HIS A 210 29.80 -30.43 7.73
CA HIS A 210 30.41 -31.64 8.28
C HIS A 210 29.75 -32.10 9.59
N ALA A 211 29.20 -31.18 10.40
CA ALA A 211 28.35 -31.50 11.55
C ALA A 211 26.94 -31.97 11.15
N ARG A 212 26.59 -31.95 9.85
CA ARG A 212 25.27 -32.32 9.29
C ARG A 212 24.08 -31.54 9.86
N ARG A 213 24.33 -30.37 10.45
CA ARG A 213 23.31 -29.47 11.04
C ARG A 213 22.86 -28.41 10.04
N THR A 214 21.88 -27.59 10.38
CA THR A 214 21.32 -26.57 9.49
C THR A 214 21.66 -25.16 9.98
N CYS A 215 22.24 -24.34 9.11
CA CYS A 215 22.76 -23.03 9.49
C CYS A 215 21.70 -22.09 10.11
N TRP A 216 20.44 -22.16 9.66
CA TRP A 216 19.37 -21.31 10.21
C TRP A 216 18.84 -21.78 11.57
N ARG A 217 18.99 -23.07 11.92
CA ARG A 217 18.65 -23.55 13.28
C ARG A 217 19.73 -23.17 14.28
N GLU A 218 20.99 -23.17 13.85
CA GLU A 218 22.13 -22.77 14.67
C GLU A 218 22.32 -21.24 14.74
N GLY A 219 21.61 -20.47 13.91
CA GLY A 219 21.67 -18.99 13.87
C GLY A 219 22.98 -18.43 13.27
N VAL A 220 23.75 -19.29 12.61
CA VAL A 220 25.11 -19.02 12.16
C VAL A 220 25.28 -19.62 10.76
N GLY A 221 25.54 -18.78 9.76
CA GLY A 221 25.64 -19.21 8.37
C GLY A 221 26.67 -18.39 7.60
N CYS A 222 27.15 -18.92 6.48
CA CYS A 222 28.23 -18.30 5.68
C CYS A 222 27.87 -16.92 5.09
N MET A 223 26.58 -16.62 4.92
CA MET A 223 26.10 -15.33 4.38
C MET A 223 25.54 -14.40 5.46
N CYS A 224 25.43 -14.86 6.71
CA CYS A 224 24.93 -14.05 7.83
C CYS A 224 25.95 -13.87 8.97
N GLU A 225 27.02 -14.64 9.01
CA GLU A 225 28.08 -14.54 10.02
C GLU A 225 29.45 -14.49 9.32
N GLU A 226 30.17 -13.37 9.48
CA GLU A 226 31.45 -13.15 8.83
C GLU A 226 32.52 -14.16 9.30
N LYS A 227 32.46 -14.57 10.58
CA LYS A 227 33.36 -15.59 11.13
C LYS A 227 33.24 -16.93 10.39
N ASN A 228 32.04 -17.31 9.95
CA ASN A 228 31.82 -18.57 9.23
C ASN A 228 32.46 -18.55 7.84
N ILE A 229 32.39 -17.43 7.12
CA ILE A 229 33.04 -17.32 5.81
C ILE A 229 34.55 -17.16 5.96
N ALA A 230 35.02 -16.42 6.97
CA ALA A 230 36.44 -16.30 7.29
C ALA A 230 37.06 -17.66 7.65
N MET A 231 36.38 -18.48 8.45
CA MET A 231 36.82 -19.85 8.76
C MET A 231 36.81 -20.78 7.55
N ALA A 232 35.87 -20.59 6.61
CA ALA A 232 35.86 -21.36 5.36
C ALA A 232 36.99 -20.94 4.39
N LEU A 233 37.50 -19.71 4.53
CA LEU A 233 38.64 -19.20 3.76
C LEU A 233 39.98 -19.58 4.42
N GLN A 234 40.03 -19.61 5.76
CA GLN A 234 41.16 -20.10 6.53
C GLN A 234 41.25 -21.63 6.38
N ASN A 235 42.47 -22.15 6.20
CA ASN A 235 42.70 -23.57 5.91
C ASN A 235 42.59 -24.45 7.18
N VAL A 236 41.48 -24.32 7.90
CA VAL A 236 41.23 -25.06 9.15
C VAL A 236 40.89 -26.51 8.80
N ARG A 237 41.66 -27.47 9.33
CA ARG A 237 41.37 -28.90 9.18
C ARG A 237 40.10 -29.25 9.96
N ILE A 238 39.12 -29.81 9.27
CA ILE A 238 37.87 -30.32 9.86
C ILE A 238 38.02 -31.82 10.06
N SER A 239 37.60 -32.32 11.22
CA SER A 239 37.63 -33.75 11.54
C SER A 239 36.54 -34.51 10.79
N ASP A 240 36.67 -35.82 10.57
CA ASP A 240 35.59 -36.62 9.99
C ASP A 240 34.45 -36.89 11.00
N ASN A 241 34.67 -36.63 12.29
CA ASN A 241 33.66 -36.86 13.33
C ASN A 241 32.65 -35.68 13.42
N PRO A 242 31.34 -35.88 13.15
CA PRO A 242 30.33 -34.82 13.18
C PRO A 242 30.18 -34.12 14.54
N GLU A 243 30.38 -34.82 15.65
CA GLU A 243 30.26 -34.25 17.00
C GLU A 243 31.43 -33.33 17.34
N ALA A 244 32.63 -33.70 16.89
CA ALA A 244 33.81 -32.84 17.00
C ALA A 244 33.58 -31.55 16.19
N ASN A 245 33.02 -31.68 14.98
CA ASN A 245 32.72 -30.54 14.10
C ASN A 245 31.67 -29.59 14.64
N ALA A 246 30.70 -30.09 15.41
CA ALA A 246 29.70 -29.24 16.07
C ALA A 246 30.34 -28.25 17.07
N ARG A 247 31.45 -28.62 17.72
CA ARG A 247 32.17 -27.74 18.66
C ARG A 247 32.89 -26.57 17.96
N TYR A 248 33.18 -26.72 16.67
CA TYR A 248 33.82 -25.68 15.85
C TYR A 248 32.81 -24.72 15.21
N ILE A 249 31.51 -24.86 15.49
CA ILE A 249 30.50 -23.91 15.02
C ILE A 249 30.64 -22.61 15.82
N PRO A 250 30.99 -21.48 15.20
CA PRO A 250 31.18 -20.22 15.91
C PRO A 250 29.84 -19.61 16.27
N HIS A 251 29.40 -19.79 17.51
CA HIS A 251 28.22 -19.12 18.04
C HIS A 251 28.56 -17.71 18.49
N ASN A 252 27.73 -16.75 18.06
CA ASN A 252 27.85 -15.38 18.54
C ASN A 252 27.16 -15.26 19.91
N THR A 253 27.94 -14.93 20.94
CA THR A 253 27.45 -14.73 22.31
C THR A 253 27.08 -13.28 22.63
N THR A 254 27.38 -12.32 21.74
CA THR A 254 27.13 -10.89 21.97
C THR A 254 25.75 -10.43 21.50
N LEU A 255 25.13 -11.16 20.55
CA LEU A 255 23.82 -10.81 20.01
C LEU A 255 22.70 -11.55 20.73
N THR A 256 21.58 -10.87 20.94
CA THR A 256 20.35 -11.48 21.43
C THR A 256 19.75 -12.43 20.40
N LYS A 257 18.92 -13.38 20.84
CA LYS A 257 18.22 -14.33 19.95
C LYS A 257 17.37 -13.62 18.88
N TRP A 258 16.82 -12.45 19.20
CA TRP A 258 16.04 -11.64 18.26
C TRP A 258 16.92 -11.01 17.18
N GLU A 259 18.06 -10.42 17.55
CA GLU A 259 19.03 -9.84 16.59
C GLU A 259 19.60 -10.90 15.66
N LEU A 260 19.91 -12.10 16.18
CA LEU A 260 20.33 -13.24 15.37
C LEU A 260 19.28 -13.65 14.34
N ARG A 261 17.98 -13.58 14.71
CA ARG A 261 16.87 -13.88 13.81
C ARG A 261 16.72 -12.82 12.72
N GLN A 262 16.88 -11.53 13.04
CA GLN A 262 16.87 -10.45 12.04
C GLN A 262 17.99 -10.59 11.02
N ARG A 263 19.19 -10.96 11.48
CA ARG A 263 20.33 -11.22 10.60
C ARG A 263 20.12 -12.44 9.70
N CYS A 264 19.56 -13.52 10.24
CA CYS A 264 19.19 -14.69 9.44
C CYS A 264 18.08 -14.36 8.44
N ALA A 265 17.16 -13.46 8.80
CA ALA A 265 16.12 -12.99 7.90
C ALA A 265 16.70 -12.31 6.66
N GLU A 266 17.80 -11.56 6.75
CA GLU A 266 18.43 -10.93 5.59
C GLU A 266 19.22 -11.91 4.70
N CYS A 267 19.48 -13.13 5.17
CA CYS A 267 20.25 -14.14 4.45
C CYS A 267 19.50 -14.70 3.23
N VAL A 268 20.18 -14.73 2.08
CA VAL A 268 19.65 -15.28 0.80
C VAL A 268 19.23 -16.75 0.92
N ILE A 269 20.01 -17.56 1.64
CA ILE A 269 19.72 -18.99 1.87
C ILE A 269 18.41 -19.16 2.65
N TYR A 270 18.19 -18.30 3.66
CA TYR A 270 16.98 -18.34 4.47
C TYR A 270 15.76 -17.88 3.68
N ASN A 271 15.90 -16.84 2.85
CA ASN A 271 14.83 -16.38 1.98
C ASN A 271 14.42 -17.43 0.93
N GLU A 272 15.36 -18.26 0.45
CA GLU A 272 15.01 -19.36 -0.46
C GLU A 272 14.18 -20.45 0.23
N HIS A 273 14.38 -20.70 1.53
CA HIS A 273 13.50 -21.57 2.30
C HIS A 273 12.10 -20.98 2.47
N GLN A 274 12.02 -19.67 2.72
CA GLN A 274 10.72 -18.99 2.77
C GLN A 274 9.99 -19.08 1.42
N ARG A 275 10.74 -18.96 0.30
CA ARG A 275 10.20 -19.19 -1.04
C ARG A 275 9.67 -20.62 -1.24
N GLN A 276 10.41 -21.64 -0.80
CA GLN A 276 9.95 -23.03 -0.87
C GLN A 276 8.71 -23.27 0.00
N LYS A 277 8.66 -22.73 1.23
CA LYS A 277 7.44 -22.77 2.06
C LYS A 277 6.26 -22.13 1.33
N TYR A 278 6.46 -20.96 0.73
CA TYR A 278 5.42 -20.28 -0.05
C TYR A 278 4.92 -21.13 -1.23
N GLN A 279 5.81 -21.79 -1.96
CA GLN A 279 5.44 -22.67 -3.08
C GLN A 279 4.52 -23.84 -2.66
N LEU A 280 4.58 -24.29 -1.40
CA LEU A 280 3.69 -25.30 -0.87
C LEU A 280 2.41 -24.70 -0.28
N VAL A 281 2.52 -23.64 0.51
CA VAL A 281 1.37 -23.05 1.21
C VAL A 281 0.42 -22.35 0.24
N ALA A 282 0.92 -21.65 -0.78
CA ALA A 282 0.10 -20.93 -1.74
C ALA A 282 -0.96 -21.81 -2.46
N PRO A 283 -0.62 -22.95 -3.10
CA PRO A 283 -1.63 -23.80 -3.74
C PRO A 283 -2.60 -24.44 -2.72
N LEU A 284 -2.13 -24.75 -1.51
CA LEU A 284 -3.02 -25.23 -0.43
C LEU A 284 -4.02 -24.16 -0.02
N THR A 285 -3.62 -22.89 0.08
CA THR A 285 -4.53 -21.77 0.36
C THR A 285 -5.54 -21.58 -0.76
N VAL A 286 -5.12 -21.68 -2.03
CA VAL A 286 -6.05 -21.63 -3.17
C VAL A 286 -7.07 -22.75 -3.09
N GLY A 287 -6.62 -23.99 -2.91
CA GLY A 287 -7.49 -25.16 -2.80
C GLY A 287 -8.46 -25.07 -1.62
N LEU A 288 -7.99 -24.58 -0.47
CA LEU A 288 -8.82 -24.37 0.72
C LEU A 288 -9.91 -23.33 0.48
N VAL A 289 -9.56 -22.15 -0.05
CA VAL A 289 -10.53 -21.06 -0.29
C VAL A 289 -11.57 -21.48 -1.32
N VAL A 290 -11.14 -22.11 -2.43
CA VAL A 290 -12.05 -22.61 -3.47
C VAL A 290 -12.92 -23.75 -2.94
N GLY A 291 -12.37 -24.66 -2.13
CA GLY A 291 -13.11 -25.76 -1.52
C GLY A 291 -14.18 -25.26 -0.54
N ILE A 292 -13.85 -24.28 0.29
CA ILE A 292 -14.82 -23.63 1.20
C ILE A 292 -15.92 -22.93 0.39
N ALA A 293 -15.56 -22.17 -0.65
CA ALA A 293 -16.53 -21.51 -1.51
C ALA A 293 -17.49 -22.52 -2.15
N TYR A 294 -16.98 -23.60 -2.73
CA TYR A 294 -17.80 -24.61 -3.38
C TYR A 294 -18.75 -25.34 -2.41
N PHE A 295 -18.24 -25.77 -1.24
CA PHE A 295 -19.02 -26.56 -0.29
C PHE A 295 -20.07 -25.71 0.47
N PHE A 296 -19.74 -24.47 0.79
CA PHE A 296 -20.62 -23.56 1.54
C PHE A 296 -21.33 -22.53 0.64
N ARG A 297 -21.56 -22.87 -0.65
CA ARG A 297 -22.10 -21.93 -1.64
C ARG A 297 -23.44 -21.31 -1.25
N GLU A 298 -24.39 -22.10 -0.76
CA GLU A 298 -25.74 -21.64 -0.42
C GLU A 298 -25.75 -20.70 0.79
N PRO A 299 -25.17 -21.06 1.96
CA PRO A 299 -25.16 -20.15 3.11
C PRO A 299 -24.34 -18.88 2.84
N LEU A 300 -23.22 -18.98 2.11
CA LEU A 300 -22.42 -17.81 1.76
C LEU A 300 -23.19 -16.86 0.83
N ARG A 301 -23.95 -17.40 -0.13
CA ARG A 301 -24.80 -16.59 -1.01
C ARG A 301 -25.90 -15.87 -0.22
N GLY A 302 -26.51 -16.53 0.76
CA GLY A 302 -27.47 -15.91 1.69
C GLY A 302 -26.88 -14.70 2.43
N GLN A 303 -25.70 -14.87 3.02
CA GLN A 303 -24.98 -13.80 3.72
C GLN A 303 -24.61 -12.63 2.79
N VAL A 304 -24.21 -12.92 1.55
CA VAL A 304 -23.93 -11.87 0.55
C VAL A 304 -25.18 -11.04 0.28
N PHE A 305 -26.36 -11.64 0.18
CA PHE A 305 -27.61 -10.88 -0.01
C PHE A 305 -28.03 -10.07 1.22
N GLU A 306 -27.74 -10.55 2.44
CA GLU A 306 -27.95 -9.77 3.66
C GLU A 306 -27.01 -8.56 3.71
N LEU A 307 -25.72 -8.77 3.38
CA LEU A 307 -24.75 -7.69 3.27
C LEU A 307 -25.14 -6.67 2.20
N LEU A 308 -25.65 -7.12 1.05
CA LEU A 308 -26.21 -6.22 0.03
C LEU A 308 -27.42 -5.46 0.57
N GLY A 309 -28.30 -6.09 1.36
CA GLY A 309 -29.42 -5.39 2.01
C GLY A 309 -28.96 -4.33 3.04
N LEU A 310 -27.87 -4.58 3.76
CA LEU A 310 -27.26 -3.59 4.65
C LEU A 310 -26.62 -2.45 3.87
N LEU A 311 -25.90 -2.77 2.79
CA LEU A 311 -25.35 -1.77 1.88
C LEU A 311 -26.45 -0.94 1.23
N ASP A 312 -27.59 -1.52 0.85
CA ASP A 312 -28.73 -0.80 0.30
C ASP A 312 -29.30 0.20 1.31
N ARG A 313 -29.42 -0.18 2.58
CA ARG A 313 -29.88 0.74 3.64
C ARG A 313 -28.90 1.89 3.86
N LEU A 314 -27.60 1.63 3.78
CA LEU A 314 -26.57 2.65 3.90
C LEU A 314 -26.56 3.57 2.66
N LEU A 315 -26.55 2.99 1.45
CA LEU A 315 -26.55 3.71 0.19
C LEU A 315 -27.83 4.53 0.04
N ALA A 316 -28.98 4.00 0.46
CA ALA A 316 -30.23 4.73 0.53
C ALA A 316 -30.07 6.05 1.27
N GLN A 317 -29.33 6.11 2.38
CA GLN A 317 -29.07 7.37 3.09
C GLN A 317 -28.36 8.41 2.21
N PHE A 318 -27.52 7.97 1.29
CA PHE A 318 -26.76 8.81 0.36
C PHE A 318 -27.40 8.96 -1.02
N THR A 319 -28.48 8.25 -1.38
CA THR A 319 -29.12 8.45 -2.68
C THR A 319 -29.76 9.83 -2.79
N LEU A 320 -29.53 10.48 -3.93
CA LEU A 320 -30.13 11.78 -4.29
C LEU A 320 -31.56 11.68 -4.83
N MET A 321 -32.16 10.48 -4.78
CA MET A 321 -33.52 10.19 -5.24
C MET A 321 -34.55 10.41 -4.11
N PRO A 322 -35.82 10.71 -4.46
CA PRO A 322 -36.92 10.81 -3.50
C PRO A 322 -37.16 9.46 -2.79
N SER A 323 -37.70 9.55 -1.57
CA SER A 323 -37.83 8.44 -0.62
C SER A 323 -38.63 7.23 -1.14
N GLU A 324 -39.52 7.42 -2.11
CA GLU A 324 -40.36 6.35 -2.67
C GLU A 324 -39.63 5.41 -3.64
N ALA A 325 -38.52 5.85 -4.26
CA ALA A 325 -37.76 5.05 -5.24
C ALA A 325 -36.63 4.22 -4.62
N ARG A 326 -36.61 4.09 -3.28
CA ARG A 326 -35.38 3.91 -2.50
C ARG A 326 -35.13 2.50 -1.95
N GLU A 327 -36.17 1.71 -1.74
CA GLU A 327 -36.02 0.43 -1.03
C GLU A 327 -35.72 -0.74 -1.97
N GLY A 328 -34.60 -1.40 -1.71
CA GLY A 328 -34.30 -2.73 -2.25
C GLY A 328 -33.88 -2.78 -3.70
N VAL A 329 -33.54 -1.67 -4.35
CA VAL A 329 -33.19 -1.64 -5.79
C VAL A 329 -32.00 -2.56 -6.11
N LEU A 330 -30.94 -2.56 -5.31
CA LEU A 330 -29.74 -3.35 -5.58
C LEU A 330 -29.96 -4.83 -5.22
N LYS A 331 -30.61 -5.10 -4.08
CA LYS A 331 -31.01 -6.46 -3.69
C LYS A 331 -31.99 -7.07 -4.70
N ALA A 332 -32.99 -6.32 -5.14
CA ALA A 332 -33.95 -6.73 -6.15
C ALA A 332 -33.29 -6.92 -7.51
N ALA A 333 -32.38 -6.03 -7.93
CA ALA A 333 -31.63 -6.19 -9.18
C ALA A 333 -30.73 -7.43 -9.16
N ALA A 334 -30.06 -7.70 -8.02
CA ALA A 334 -29.23 -8.89 -7.83
C ALA A 334 -30.05 -10.19 -7.73
N GLN A 335 -31.28 -10.13 -7.21
CA GLN A 335 -32.20 -11.26 -7.16
C GLN A 335 -32.92 -11.50 -8.50
N ALA A 336 -33.20 -10.45 -9.26
CA ALA A 336 -33.88 -10.52 -10.55
C ALA A 336 -33.02 -11.16 -11.65
N ASN A 337 -31.69 -11.13 -11.51
CA ASN A 337 -30.78 -11.74 -12.47
C ASN A 337 -29.85 -12.76 -11.81
N GLU A 338 -30.14 -14.04 -12.00
CA GLU A 338 -29.36 -15.15 -11.47
C GLU A 338 -27.89 -15.11 -11.94
N THR A 339 -27.64 -14.67 -13.17
CA THR A 339 -26.28 -14.54 -13.70
C THR A 339 -25.49 -13.46 -12.96
N ALA A 340 -26.13 -12.34 -12.61
CA ALA A 340 -25.49 -11.26 -11.85
C ALA A 340 -25.14 -11.72 -10.42
N ALA A 341 -26.01 -12.51 -9.79
CA ALA A 341 -25.72 -13.10 -8.48
C ALA A 341 -24.50 -14.03 -8.50
N TRP A 342 -24.38 -14.88 -9.53
CA TRP A 342 -23.22 -15.75 -9.70
C TRP A 342 -21.93 -14.98 -9.98
N VAL A 343 -21.98 -13.97 -10.84
CA VAL A 343 -20.82 -13.10 -11.13
C VAL A 343 -20.37 -12.39 -9.85
N LEU A 344 -21.30 -11.84 -9.07
CA LEU A 344 -20.98 -11.16 -7.82
C LEU A 344 -20.35 -12.13 -6.80
N TYR A 345 -20.92 -13.32 -6.63
CA TYR A 345 -20.36 -14.36 -5.76
C TYR A 345 -18.94 -14.78 -6.16
N ILE A 346 -18.71 -15.03 -7.45
CA ILE A 346 -17.38 -15.40 -7.97
C ILE A 346 -16.39 -14.25 -7.75
N SER A 347 -16.79 -13.01 -8.04
CA SER A 347 -15.92 -11.85 -7.85
C SER A 347 -15.48 -11.68 -6.40
N LEU A 348 -16.41 -11.86 -5.45
CA LEU A 348 -16.12 -11.78 -4.01
C LEU A 348 -15.18 -12.91 -3.56
N THR A 349 -15.35 -14.12 -4.12
CA THR A 349 -14.45 -15.25 -3.87
C THR A 349 -13.02 -14.95 -4.35
N ILE A 350 -12.86 -14.33 -5.53
CA ILE A 350 -11.55 -13.90 -6.04
C ILE A 350 -10.91 -12.85 -5.12
N VAL A 351 -11.70 -11.90 -4.61
CA VAL A 351 -11.21 -10.89 -3.65
C VAL A 351 -10.70 -11.57 -2.38
N VAL A 352 -11.49 -12.46 -1.77
CA VAL A 352 -11.10 -13.22 -0.57
C VAL A 352 -9.82 -14.04 -0.83
N LEU A 353 -9.72 -14.68 -2.00
CA LEU A 353 -8.54 -15.42 -2.41
C LEU A 353 -7.30 -14.52 -2.49
N SER A 354 -7.42 -13.36 -3.13
CA SER A 354 -6.33 -12.38 -3.28
C SER A 354 -5.81 -11.89 -1.92
N TYR A 355 -6.71 -11.53 -1.00
CA TYR A 355 -6.34 -11.13 0.35
C TYR A 355 -5.71 -12.27 1.16
N SER A 356 -6.22 -13.49 1.00
CA SER A 356 -5.67 -14.69 1.66
C SER A 356 -4.23 -14.97 1.20
N LEU A 357 -3.96 -14.89 -0.12
CA LEU A 357 -2.61 -15.03 -0.67
C LEU A 357 -1.68 -13.93 -0.17
N ARG A 358 -2.15 -12.67 -0.12
CA ARG A 358 -1.37 -11.55 0.40
C ARG A 358 -1.05 -11.70 1.89
N LEU A 359 -1.96 -12.28 2.66
CA LEU A 359 -1.74 -12.63 4.06
C LEU A 359 -0.65 -13.70 4.19
N VAL A 360 -0.74 -14.78 3.39
CA VAL A 360 0.30 -15.82 3.35
C VAL A 360 1.66 -15.25 2.97
N GLU A 361 1.72 -14.40 1.94
CA GLU A 361 2.94 -13.70 1.53
C GLU A 361 3.52 -12.86 2.68
N THR A 362 2.67 -12.13 3.39
CA THR A 362 3.07 -11.31 4.54
C THR A 362 3.62 -12.17 5.69
N VAL A 363 2.93 -13.25 6.02
CA VAL A 363 3.35 -14.18 7.08
C VAL A 363 4.69 -14.85 6.74
N ILE A 364 4.88 -15.27 5.49
CA ILE A 364 6.08 -16.01 5.06
C ILE A 364 7.27 -15.07 4.82
N PHE A 365 7.10 -13.96 4.10
CA PHE A 365 8.22 -13.10 3.72
C PHE A 365 8.48 -11.94 4.68
N LYS A 366 7.44 -11.33 5.27
CA LYS A 366 7.62 -10.23 6.22
C LYS A 366 7.82 -10.74 7.64
N TRP A 367 6.98 -11.66 8.10
CA TRP A 367 7.08 -12.20 9.46
C TRP A 367 8.03 -13.38 9.58
N LYS A 368 8.39 -14.03 8.46
CA LYS A 368 9.40 -15.09 8.39
C LYS A 368 9.13 -16.22 9.39
N LEU A 369 7.88 -16.69 9.38
CA LEU A 369 7.39 -17.85 10.14
C LEU A 369 7.80 -19.18 9.50
#